data_AF-A0A7V6DCE9-F1
#
_entry.id   AF-A0A7V6DCE9-F1
#
_cell.length_a   1.000
_cell.length_b   1.000
_cell.length_c   1.000
_cell.angle_alpha   90.00
_cell.angle_beta   90.00
_cell.angle_gamma   90.00
#
_symmetry.space_group_name_H-M   'P 1'
#
loop_
_entity.id
_entity.type
_entity.pdbx_description
1 polymer ?
#
loop_
_entity_poly.entity_id
_entity_poly.type
_entity_poly.pdbx_seq_one_letter_code
_entity_poly.pdbx_strand_id
1 'polypeptide(L)' 'MHEILVVDDEIRALTVQHAPSSQILEVALHNGMIPMSQDGIEKAIQGFTTLDEVTAKAFVSCCTSKVDLVQVA' A
#
# COMPACT_ATOMS: atom_id res chain seq x y z
N MET A 1 2.92 10.88 5.04
CA MET A 1 2.65 9.52 4.52
C MET A 1 1.42 9.60 3.62
N HIS A 2 1.46 8.98 2.47
CA HIS A 2 0.38 9.09 1.48
C HIS A 2 0.11 7.74 0.84
N GLU A 3 -1.16 7.48 0.58
CA GLU A 3 -1.66 6.38 -0.24
C GLU A 3 -2.54 7.01 -1.31
N ILE A 4 -2.26 6.70 -2.57
CA ILE A 4 -2.95 7.30 -3.70
C ILE A 4 -3.41 6.18 -4.61
N LEU A 5 -4.72 5.96 -4.65
CA LEU A 5 -5.35 5.06 -5.61
C LEU A 5 -5.61 5.81 -6.91
N VAL A 6 -4.91 5.43 -7.98
CA VAL A 6 -5.21 5.93 -9.32
C VAL A 6 -6.35 5.09 -9.89
N VAL A 7 -7.47 5.73 -10.22
CA VAL A 7 -8.65 5.05 -10.78
C VAL A 7 -8.46 4.87 -12.28
N ASP A 8 -8.02 3.69 -12.67
CA ASP A 8 -7.96 3.25 -14.07
C ASP A 8 -9.26 2.58 -14.51
N ASP A 9 -9.27 2.03 -15.74
CA ASP A 9 -10.45 1.38 -16.31
C ASP A 9 -10.81 0.08 -15.56
N GLU A 10 -9.82 -0.68 -15.06
CA GLU A 10 -10.03 -1.92 -14.32
C GLU A 10 -10.64 -1.66 -12.94
N ILE A 11 -10.06 -0.73 -12.16
CA ILE A 11 -10.57 -0.31 -10.86
C ILE A 11 -11.97 0.30 -11.01
N ARG A 12 -12.21 1.07 -12.08
CA ARG A 12 -13.56 1.61 -12.35
C ARG A 12 -14.57 0.49 -12.60
N ALA A 13 -14.21 -0.53 -13.37
CA ALA A 13 -15.08 -1.68 -13.62
C ALA A 13 -15.41 -2.46 -12.34
N LEU A 14 -14.41 -2.71 -11.49
CA LEU A 14 -14.58 -3.36 -10.19
C LEU A 14 -15.46 -2.54 -9.23
N THR A 15 -15.30 -1.21 -9.25
CA THR A 15 -16.11 -0.30 -8.45
C THR A 15 -17.58 -0.36 -8.86
N VAL A 16 -17.89 -0.34 -10.16
CA VAL A 16 -19.27 -0.47 -10.68
C VAL A 16 -19.87 -1.83 -10.30
N GLN A 17 -19.07 -2.89 -10.29
CA GLN A 17 -19.50 -4.24 -9.91
C GLN A 17 -19.64 -4.43 -8.39
N HIS A 18 -19.32 -3.42 -7.56
CA HIS A 18 -19.28 -3.53 -6.11
C HIS A 18 -18.40 -4.71 -5.64
N ALA A 19 -17.26 -4.90 -6.31
CA ALA A 19 -16.29 -5.91 -5.95
C ALA A 19 -15.79 -5.68 -4.50
N PRO A 20 -15.41 -6.75 -3.78
CA PRO A 20 -14.83 -6.61 -2.45
C PRO A 20 -13.56 -5.75 -2.51
N SER A 21 -13.34 -4.95 -1.47
CA SER A 21 -12.20 -4.04 -1.39
C SER A 21 -10.85 -4.75 -1.51
N SER A 22 -10.76 -6.03 -1.13
CA SER A 22 -9.55 -6.84 -1.31
C SER A 22 -9.17 -7.04 -2.78
N GLN A 23 -10.14 -7.20 -3.68
CA GLN A 23 -9.87 -7.34 -5.12
C GLN A 23 -9.44 -6.01 -5.73
N ILE A 24 -10.07 -4.90 -5.31
CA ILE A 24 -9.68 -3.55 -5.73
C ILE A 24 -8.24 -3.27 -5.27
N LEU A 25 -7.91 -3.64 -4.03
CA LEU A 25 -6.55 -3.51 -3.47
C LEU A 25 -5.53 -4.34 -4.26
N GLU A 26 -5.85 -5.58 -4.62
CA GLU A 26 -4.95 -6.45 -5.39
C GLU A 26 -4.61 -5.85 -6.75
N VAL A 27 -5.62 -5.38 -7.50
CA VAL A 27 -5.41 -4.70 -8.78
C VAL A 27 -4.64 -3.40 -8.60
N ALA A 28 -4.95 -2.62 -7.56
CA ALA A 28 -4.26 -1.38 -7.28
C ALA A 28 -2.76 -1.61 -6.97
N LEU A 29 -2.43 -2.62 -6.18
CA LEU A 29 -1.06 -3.03 -5.87
C LEU A 29 -0.32 -3.47 -7.15
N HIS A 30 -0.97 -4.28 -7.99
CA HIS A 30 -0.42 -4.68 -9.28
C HIS A 30 -0.14 -3.48 -10.20
N ASN A 31 -0.99 -2.45 -10.13
CA ASN A 31 -0.84 -1.21 -10.88
C ASN A 31 0.14 -0.21 -10.24
N GLY A 32 0.90 -0.62 -9.22
CA GLY A 32 1.95 0.17 -8.59
C GLY A 32 1.48 1.10 -7.48
N MET A 33 0.27 0.90 -6.93
CA MET A 33 -0.14 1.60 -5.71
C MET A 33 0.77 1.20 -4.55
N ILE A 34 1.29 2.20 -3.84
CA ILE A 34 2.08 2.00 -2.62
C ILE A 34 1.14 2.16 -1.41
N PRO A 35 0.97 1.11 -0.58
CA PRO A 35 0.16 1.21 0.63
C PRO A 35 0.71 2.21 1.63
N MET A 36 -0.17 2.80 2.43
CA MET A 36 0.22 3.72 3.50
C MET A 36 1.22 3.09 4.49
N SER A 37 1.09 1.79 4.75
CA SER A 37 2.00 1.04 5.63
C SER A 37 3.40 0.93 5.05
N GLN A 38 3.53 0.65 3.75
CA GLN A 38 4.81 0.58 3.04
C GLN A 38 5.50 1.95 3.03
N ASP A 39 4.80 3.00 2.62
CA ASP A 39 5.31 4.39 2.60
C ASP A 39 5.72 4.87 4.00
N GLY A 40 4.94 4.50 5.02
CA GLY A 40 5.25 4.78 6.41
C GLY A 40 6.54 4.10 6.89
N ILE A 41 6.72 2.81 6.57
CA ILE A 41 7.92 2.05 6.93
C ILE A 41 9.15 2.63 6.26
N GLU A 42 9.09 2.96 4.96
CA GLU A 42 10.21 3.58 4.24
C GLU A 42 10.62 4.91 4.86
N LYS A 43 9.64 5.74 5.26
CA LYS A 43 9.89 7.00 5.96
C LYS A 43 10.43 6.82 7.36
N ALA A 44 10.04 5.75 8.06
CA ALA A 44 10.59 5.42 9.37
C ALA A 44 12.06 5.03 9.28
N ILE A 45 12.44 4.27 8.25
CA ILE A 45 13.83 3.91 7.95
C ILE A 45 14.67 5.16 7.66
N GLN A 46 14.10 6.14 6.95
CA GLN A 46 14.75 7.42 6.65
C GLN A 46 14.78 8.40 7.84
N GLY A 47 14.11 8.08 8.96
CA GLY A 47 14.07 8.92 10.15
C GLY A 47 13.04 10.06 10.12
N PHE A 48 12.11 10.06 9.16
CA PHE A 48 11.03 11.06 9.08
C PHE A 48 9.85 10.77 10.01
N THR A 49 9.65 9.52 10.40
CA THR A 49 8.57 9.08 11.32
C THR A 49 9.05 7.92 12.19
N THR A 50 8.22 7.45 13.13
CA THR A 50 8.52 6.32 14.01
C THR A 50 7.66 5.11 13.65
N LEU A 51 8.15 3.90 13.93
CA LEU A 51 7.38 2.66 13.70
C LEU A 51 6.07 2.63 14.50
N ASP A 52 6.05 3.27 15.67
CA ASP A 52 4.86 3.42 16.50
C ASP A 52 3.79 4.27 15.80
N GLU A 53 4.20 5.39 15.20
CA GLU A 53 3.30 6.24 14.42
C GLU A 53 2.76 5.51 13.19
N VAL A 54 3.59 4.73 12.51
CA VAL A 54 3.17 3.92 11.35
C VAL A 54 2.12 2.89 11.76
N THR A 55 2.34 2.18 12.87
CA THR A 55 1.39 1.17 13.36
C THR A 55 0.08 1.80 13.84
N ALA A 56 0.13 3.01 14.40
CA ALA A 56 -1.04 3.74 14.84
C ALA A 56 -1.89 4.30 13.68
N LYS A 57 -1.27 4.60 12.53
CA LYS A 57 -1.94 5.31 11.42
C LYS A 57 -2.16 4.47 10.17
N ALA A 58 -1.39 3.41 9.97
CA ALA A 58 -1.50 2.53 8.82
C ALA A 58 -1.91 1.12 9.26
N PHE A 59 -2.82 0.50 8.50
CA PHE A 59 -3.17 -0.90 8.71
C PHE A 59 -2.10 -1.79 8.10
N VAL A 60 -1.36 -2.51 8.94
CA VAL A 60 -0.37 -3.50 8.51
C VAL A 60 -1.09 -4.83 8.28
N SER A 61 -1.66 -5.00 7.09
CA SER A 61 -2.13 -6.30 6.64
C SER A 61 -0.93 -7.11 6.18
N CYS A 62 -0.46 -8.04 7.02
CA CYS A 62 0.60 -8.97 6.64
C CYS A 62 0.04 -10.00 5.64
N CYS A 63 -0.07 -9.61 4.37
CA CYS A 63 -0.35 -10.48 3.24
C CYS A 63 0.61 -10.12 2.09
N THR A 64 1.92 -10.17 2.31
CA THR A 64 2.90 -10.18 1.21
C THR A 64 4.13 -10.97 1.64
N SER A 65 4.28 -12.15 1.04
CA SER A 65 5.50 -12.95 1.05
C SER A 65 6.63 -12.20 0.31
N LYS A 66 7.70 -11.91 1.06
CA LYS A 66 8.95 -11.21 0.66
C LYS A 66 8.84 -9.68 0.65
N VAL A 67 9.22 -9.11 1.80
CA VAL A 67 9.89 -7.81 1.83
C VAL A 67 11.24 -8.03 1.17
N ASP A 68 11.36 -7.76 -0.13
CA ASP A 68 12.65 -7.75 -0.81
C ASP A 68 13.45 -6.55 -0.27
N LEU A 69 14.23 -6.80 0.78
CA LEU A 69 15.17 -5.87 1.39
C LEU A 69 16.38 -5.53 0.48
N VAL A 70 16.20 -5.52 -0.84
CA VAL A 70 17.31 -5.32 -1.78
C VAL A 70 16.91 -4.39 -2.91
N GLN A 71 16.96 -3.09 -2.64
CA GLN A 71 17.41 -2.07 -3.60
C GLN A 71 17.71 -0.74 -2.89
N VAL A 72 18.64 -0.80 -1.94
CA VAL A 72 19.45 0.37 -1.57
C VAL A 72 20.90 -0.01 -1.90
N ALA A 73 21.27 0.19 -3.15
CA ALA A 73 22.64 0.23 -3.65
C ALA A 73 22.70 1.29 -4.76
#